data_AF-A0A914FCU5-F1
#
_entry.id   AF-A0A914FCU5-F1
#
_cell.length_a   1.000
_cell.length_b   1.000
_cell.length_c   1.000
_cell.angle_alpha   90.00
_cell.angle_beta   90.00
_cell.angle_gamma   90.00
#
_symmetry.space_group_name_H-M   'P 1'
#
loop_
_entity.id
_entity.type
_entity.pdbx_description
1 polymer ?
#
loop_
_entity_poly.entity_id
_entity_poly.type
_entity_poly.pdbx_seq_one_letter_code
_entity_poly.pdbx_strand_id
1 'polypeptide(L)'
;MQNGKKAVAPPKTGFMHFLYNKEAGTCCGRTSKSWAQIIVFYIIFYILLALFWLGCLKIFLSTIDYQLPRFYGPGTIIGVNPGMFILLDIIEVLRT
;
A
#
# COMPACT_ATOMS: atom_id res chain seq x y z
N MET A 1 47.34 -26.94 35.99
CA MET A 1 46.78 -25.62 35.64
C MET A 1 45.58 -25.86 34.74
N GLN A 2 44.36 -25.78 35.28
CA GLN A 2 43.13 -26.02 34.50
C GLN A 2 42.92 -24.87 33.51
N ASN A 3 43.16 -25.12 32.23
CA ASN A 3 42.71 -24.23 31.17
C ASN A 3 41.20 -24.42 31.04
N GLY A 4 40.43 -23.53 31.67
CA GLY A 4 38.98 -23.54 31.64
C GLY A 4 38.47 -23.39 30.22
N LYS A 5 38.21 -24.54 29.56
CA LYS A 5 37.47 -24.59 28.30
C LYS A 5 36.10 -23.98 28.58
N LYS A 6 35.92 -22.70 28.26
CA LYS A 6 34.62 -22.05 28.29
C LYS A 6 33.77 -22.83 27.30
N ALA A 7 32.83 -23.62 27.82
CA ALA A 7 31.91 -24.39 27.00
C ALA A 7 31.23 -23.42 26.02
N VAL A 8 31.54 -23.57 24.74
CA VAL A 8 30.81 -22.90 23.66
C VAL A 8 29.40 -23.44 23.76
N ALA A 9 28.49 -22.62 24.32
CA ALA A 9 27.09 -22.98 24.43
C ALA A 9 26.58 -23.33 23.02
N PRO A 10 25.83 -24.44 22.84
CA PRO A 10 25.28 -24.78 21.54
C PRO A 10 24.47 -23.58 21.03
N PRO A 11 24.60 -23.19 19.74
CA PRO A 11 23.92 -22.04 19.20
C PRO A 11 22.44 -22.21 19.49
N LYS A 12 21.85 -21.24 20.19
CA LYS A 12 20.44 -21.24 20.56
C LYS A 12 19.64 -21.32 19.24
N THR A 13 19.13 -22.50 18.92
CA THR A 13 18.27 -22.81 17.76
C THR A 13 16.87 -22.21 17.94
N GLY A 14 16.81 -20.93 18.32
CA GLY A 14 15.57 -20.16 18.39
C GLY A 14 15.33 -19.43 17.07
N PHE A 15 14.07 -19.08 16.78
CA PHE A 15 13.64 -18.27 15.64
C PHE A 15 14.51 -17.02 15.40
N MET A 16 15.09 -16.45 16.45
CA MET A 16 16.01 -15.31 16.36
C MET A 16 17.35 -15.64 15.65
N HIS A 17 17.89 -16.85 15.80
CA HIS A 17 19.08 -17.30 15.09
C HIS A 17 18.79 -17.63 13.61
N PHE A 18 17.54 -18.02 13.31
CA PHE A 18 17.06 -18.16 11.93
C PHE A 18 16.88 -16.81 11.23
N LEU A 19 16.37 -15.81 11.96
CA LEU A 19 16.23 -14.43 11.49
C LEU A 19 17.60 -13.76 11.26
N TYR A 20 18.55 -13.90 12.19
CA TYR A 20 19.83 -13.22 12.09
C TYR A 20 20.97 -14.05 12.67
N ASN A 21 21.85 -14.54 11.80
CA ASN A 21 23.08 -15.19 12.21
C ASN A 21 24.25 -14.19 12.19
N LYS A 22 24.68 -13.74 13.38
CA LYS A 22 25.81 -12.81 13.55
C LYS A 22 27.14 -13.36 13.03
N GLU A 23 27.32 -14.68 13.02
CA GLU A 23 28.59 -15.32 12.64
C GLU A 23 28.77 -15.37 11.11
N ALA A 24 27.67 -15.52 10.36
CA ALA A 24 27.69 -15.59 8.90
C ALA A 24 27.22 -14.28 8.20
N GLY A 25 26.67 -13.31 8.94
CA GLY A 25 26.12 -12.07 8.37
C GLY A 25 24.92 -12.30 7.44
N THR A 26 24.22 -13.42 7.63
CA THR A 26 23.06 -13.85 6.86
C THR A 26 21.77 -13.52 7.63
N CYS A 27 20.83 -12.88 6.95
CA CYS A 27 19.50 -12.57 7.47
C CYS A 27 18.48 -13.45 6.74
N CYS A 28 17.66 -14.21 7.48
CA CYS A 28 16.69 -15.16 6.92
C CYS A 28 17.29 -16.11 5.85
N GLY A 29 18.47 -16.68 6.10
CA GLY A 29 19.08 -17.70 5.22
C GLY A 29 19.68 -17.17 3.91
N ARG A 30 19.75 -15.85 3.68
CA ARG A 30 20.50 -15.25 2.55
C ARG A 30 21.47 -14.16 3.00
N THR A 31 22.55 -13.99 2.23
CA THR A 31 23.57 -12.96 2.45
C THR A 31 22.96 -11.56 2.30
N SER A 32 23.35 -10.64 3.18
CA SER A 32 22.88 -9.24 3.18
C SER A 32 23.00 -8.54 1.81
N LYS A 33 23.98 -8.93 1.00
CA LYS A 33 24.16 -8.44 -0.38
C LYS A 33 23.00 -8.79 -1.31
N SER A 34 22.49 -10.02 -1.27
CA SER A 34 21.35 -10.44 -2.09
C SER A 34 20.06 -9.75 -1.66
N TRP A 35 19.89 -9.56 -0.35
CA TRP A 35 18.78 -8.78 0.22
C TRP A 35 18.76 -7.33 -0.29
N ALA A 36 19.92 -6.66 -0.26
CA ALA A 36 20.04 -5.30 -0.77
C ALA A 36 19.67 -5.23 -2.26
N GLN A 37 20.09 -6.20 -3.08
CA GLN A 37 19.75 -6.24 -4.50
C GLN A 37 18.23 -6.39 -4.73
N ILE A 38 17.57 -7.27 -3.98
CA ILE A 38 16.12 -7.47 -4.07
C ILE A 38 15.39 -6.19 -3.67
N ILE A 39 15.76 -5.57 -2.54
CA ILE A 39 15.14 -4.34 -2.06
C ILE A 39 15.29 -3.21 -3.08
N VAL A 40 16.50 -2.98 -3.58
CA VAL A 40 16.75 -1.91 -4.56
C VAL A 40 15.96 -2.12 -5.85
N PHE A 41 15.91 -3.36 -6.35
CA PHE A 41 15.09 -3.71 -7.51
C PHE A 41 13.61 -3.39 -7.27
N TYR A 42 13.06 -3.81 -6.14
CA TYR A 42 11.66 -3.57 -5.80
C TYR A 42 11.35 -2.08 -5.60
N ILE A 43 12.23 -1.31 -4.98
CA ILE A 43 12.04 0.14 -4.81
C ILE A 43 11.91 0.81 -6.17
N ILE A 44 12.85 0.56 -7.10
CA ILE A 44 12.82 1.16 -8.44
C ILE A 44 11.55 0.72 -9.19
N PHE A 45 11.24 -0.57 -9.14
CA PHE A 45 10.03 -1.12 -9.77
C PHE A 45 8.75 -0.45 -9.26
N TYR A 46 8.59 -0.30 -7.95
CA TYR A 46 7.42 0.34 -7.36
C TYR A 46 7.35 1.84 -7.64
N ILE A 47 8.47 2.55 -7.72
CA ILE A 47 8.49 3.96 -8.14
C ILE A 47 7.96 4.11 -9.57
N LEU A 48 8.44 3.28 -10.50
CA LEU A 48 7.97 3.30 -11.89
C LEU A 48 6.48 2.96 -11.98
N LEU A 49 6.03 1.96 -11.22
CA LEU A 49 4.62 1.57 -11.16
C LEU A 49 3.75 2.69 -10.59
N ALA A 50 4.20 3.37 -9.54
CA ALA A 50 3.50 4.49 -8.92
C ALA A 50 3.40 5.68 -9.89
N LEU A 51 4.47 6.01 -10.61
CA LEU A 51 4.47 7.07 -11.63
C LEU A 51 3.54 6.74 -12.78
N PHE A 52 3.54 5.50 -13.25
CA PHE A 52 2.62 5.03 -14.29
C PHE A 52 1.15 5.20 -13.83
N TRP A 53 0.83 4.72 -12.63
CA TRP A 53 -0.51 4.80 -12.08
C TRP A 53 -0.97 6.25 -11.84
N LEU A 54 -0.10 7.09 -11.28
CA LEU A 54 -0.37 8.52 -11.10
C LEU A 54 -0.55 9.23 -12.44
N GLY A 55 0.23 8.86 -13.47
CA GLY A 55 0.07 9.36 -14.84
C GLY A 55 -1.30 9.02 -15.41
N CYS A 56 -1.73 7.76 -15.30
CA CYS A 56 -3.06 7.32 -15.71
C CYS A 56 -4.16 8.11 -15.00
N LEU A 57 -4.06 8.33 -13.69
CA LEU A 57 -5.01 9.14 -12.93
C LEU A 57 -5.01 10.61 -13.35
N LYS A 58 -3.82 11.21 -13.56
CA LYS A 58 -3.71 12.60 -14.01
C LYS A 58 -4.39 12.81 -15.35
N ILE A 59 -4.17 11.89 -16.30
CA ILE A 59 -4.82 11.90 -17.61
C ILE A 59 -6.34 11.74 -17.44
N PHE A 60 -6.78 10.77 -16.64
CA PHE A 60 -8.20 10.56 -16.37
C PHE A 60 -8.87 11.81 -15.78
N LEU A 61 -8.27 12.44 -14.78
CA LEU A 61 -8.77 13.67 -14.17
C LEU A 61 -8.81 14.83 -15.16
N SER A 62 -7.83 14.91 -16.07
CA SER A 62 -7.85 15.89 -17.16
C SER A 62 -9.01 15.70 -18.14
N THR A 63 -9.63 14.51 -18.20
CA THR A 63 -10.83 14.27 -19.02
C THR A 63 -12.15 14.56 -18.29
N ILE A 64 -12.09 14.90 -17.01
CA ILE A 64 -13.26 15.27 -16.20
C ILE A 64 -13.39 16.79 -16.21
N ASP A 65 -14.58 17.28 -16.56
CA ASP A 65 -14.93 18.69 -16.44
C ASP A 65 -15.18 19.01 -14.96
N TYR A 66 -14.49 20.02 -14.43
CA TYR A 66 -14.62 20.43 -13.02
C TYR A 66 -15.87 21.27 -12.73
N GLN A 67 -16.53 21.80 -13.76
CA GLN A 67 -17.66 22.70 -13.63
C GLN A 67 -19.00 21.96 -13.68
N LEU A 68 -19.09 20.84 -14.40
CA LEU A 68 -20.33 20.06 -14.49
C LEU A 68 -20.08 18.54 -14.45
N PRO A 69 -20.82 17.78 -13.61
CA PRO A 69 -20.69 16.34 -13.58
C PRO A 69 -21.12 15.72 -14.92
N ARG A 70 -20.27 14.83 -15.45
CA ARG A 70 -20.48 14.15 -16.76
C ARG A 70 -21.83 13.41 -16.86
N PHE A 71 -22.41 13.00 -15.74
CA PHE A 71 -23.69 12.30 -15.66
C PHE A 71 -24.80 13.19 -15.09
N TYR A 72 -24.95 14.39 -15.63
CA TYR A 72 -26.05 15.29 -15.31
C TYR A 72 -26.87 15.54 -16.57
N GLY A 73 -28.17 15.27 -16.54
CA GLY A 73 -29.05 15.54 -17.68
C GLY A 73 -30.36 14.74 -17.69
N PRO A 74 -31.29 15.13 -18.58
CA PRO A 74 -32.67 14.63 -18.62
C PRO A 74 -32.82 13.14 -19.01
N GLY A 75 -31.72 12.47 -19.38
CA GLY A 75 -31.68 11.03 -19.68
C GLY A 75 -31.05 10.16 -18.60
N THR A 76 -30.72 10.72 -17.43
CA THR A 76 -30.16 9.96 -16.29
C THR A 76 -31.25 9.59 -15.29
N ILE A 77 -31.06 8.49 -14.55
CA ILE A 77 -32.02 7.97 -13.53
C ILE A 77 -32.32 9.00 -12.43
N ILE A 78 -31.44 10.01 -12.27
CA ILE A 78 -31.56 11.11 -11.29
C ILE A 78 -32.53 12.19 -11.79
N GLY A 79 -32.68 12.36 -13.11
CA GLY A 79 -33.58 13.33 -13.73
C GLY A 79 -33.22 14.80 -13.45
N VAL A 80 -33.58 15.70 -14.37
CA VAL A 80 -33.43 17.16 -14.20
C VAL A 80 -34.51 17.76 -13.29
N ASN A 81 -34.99 17.00 -12.31
CA ASN A 81 -36.08 17.43 -11.44
C ASN A 81 -35.52 17.85 -10.07
N PRO A 82 -35.08 19.11 -9.90
CA PRO A 82 -34.45 19.58 -8.66
C PRO A 82 -35.35 19.41 -7.44
N GLY A 83 -36.68 19.34 -7.63
CA GLY A 83 -37.65 19.15 -6.56
C GLY A 83 -37.62 17.77 -5.90
N MET A 84 -37.16 16.71 -6.57
CA MET A 84 -37.25 15.34 -6.02
C MET A 84 -36.17 15.06 -4.96
N PHE A 85 -34.99 15.65 -5.11
CA PHE A 85 -33.92 15.58 -4.11
C PHE A 85 -34.31 16.37 -2.85
N ILE A 86 -34.80 17.60 -3.03
CA ILE A 86 -35.22 18.49 -1.93
C ILE A 86 -36.43 17.92 -1.16
N LEU A 87 -37.37 17.28 -1.85
CA LEU A 87 -38.56 16.70 -1.20
C LEU A 87 -38.21 15.50 -0.33
N LEU A 88 -37.28 14.64 -0.77
CA LEU A 88 -36.84 13.49 0.02
C LEU A 88 -36.08 13.93 1.27
N ASP A 89 -35.19 14.93 1.17
CA ASP A 89 -34.47 15.47 2.34
C ASP A 89 -35.41 16.10 3.37
N ILE A 90 -36.43 16.86 2.94
CA ILE A 90 -37.40 17.47 3.87
C ILE A 90 -38.25 16.41 4.57
N ILE A 91 -38.68 15.36 3.86
CA ILE A 91 -39.48 14.27 4.46
C ILE A 91 -38.66 13.48 5.49
N GLU A 92 -37.36 13.26 5.25
CA GLU A 92 -36.47 12.56 6.17
C GLU A 92 -36.21 13.40 7.44
N VAL A 93 -35.98 14.71 7.29
CA VAL A 93 -35.78 15.65 8.40
C VAL A 93 -37.05 15.83 9.24
N LEU A 94 -38.24 15.83 8.61
CA LEU A 94 -39.52 15.89 9.32
C LEU A 94 -39.92 14.57 9.99
N ARG A 95 -39.21 13.46 9.70
CA ARG A 95 -39.42 12.14 10.33
C ARG A 95 -38.57 11.94 11.59
N THR A 96 -37.62 12.82 11.89
CA THR A 96 -36.76 12.78 13.09
C THR A 96 -37.31 13.70 14.18
#